data_AF-A0A2V9PM74-F1
#
_entry.id   AF-A0A2V9PM74-F1
#
_cell.length_a   1.000
_cell.length_b   1.000
_cell.length_c   1.000
_cell.angle_alpha   90.00
_cell.angle_beta   90.00
_cell.angle_gamma   90.00
#
_symmetry.space_group_name_H-M   'P 1'
#
loop_
_entity.id
_entity.type
_entity.pdbx_description
1 polymer ?
#
loop_
_entity_poly.entity_id
_entity_poly.type
_entity_poly.pdbx_seq_one_letter_code
_entity_poly.pdbx_strand_id
1 'polypeptide(L)'
;MAALHANTMAAPAYWEQLEPQEGRFDFSNVDQIVEGARAHNLRLVLLWFGTWKNGNMHYVPSWVKADTKRFPRVIRPDGEPIDVLSPLSRNTLNADKAAFVSLVRHLKQIDGEQHTVILIQLENESGNIGSVRDNSAESNRQFAGPVPSDLLKVVHKQPGTWGEVFGGEADEMFQFYHQAKYINEIASTGKAEFPIPYYINVWLDYPAPELPQRQLDVPGIGYPSGGAVQKLVGLWRTMAPSIDMIGPDIYADDSQFYRETMRTYHRADNPLWIPETGRSDSFAKFFFYALGEGAIGFSPFGVDQSGWNILGDEAWKAHARNFALIAPMSREIAQLEFEGKLKIAVEEPGQTAQEVNFGQWQATVAFGFPQPDGRRAPGTKDAHAAALIAQLGPDEFLVTGVDASVSFHLPEKLPWIRSEIITAEQGSYENGEWKV
;
A
#
# COMPACT_ATOMS: atom_id res chain seq x y z
N MET A 1 1.88 -0.83 -19.02
CA MET A 1 2.88 0.02 -18.34
C MET A 1 3.27 1.27 -19.11
N ALA A 2 3.83 1.20 -20.32
CA ALA A 2 4.24 2.40 -21.07
C ALA A 2 3.12 3.44 -21.25
N ALA A 3 1.92 3.01 -21.63
CA ALA A 3 0.76 3.90 -21.77
C ALA A 3 0.29 4.53 -20.44
N LEU A 4 0.63 3.92 -19.29
CA LEU A 4 0.36 4.47 -17.96
C LEU A 4 1.46 5.44 -17.52
N HIS A 5 2.61 5.49 -18.20
CA HIS A 5 3.80 6.25 -17.78
C HIS A 5 4.35 5.84 -16.40
N ALA A 6 4.06 4.62 -15.96
CA ALA A 6 4.58 4.09 -14.71
C ALA A 6 6.09 3.78 -14.81
N ASN A 7 6.83 4.07 -13.73
CA ASN A 7 8.26 3.76 -13.62
C ASN A 7 8.54 2.42 -12.91
N THR A 8 7.51 1.84 -12.29
CA THR A 8 7.59 0.63 -11.48
C THR A 8 6.38 -0.24 -11.78
N MET A 9 6.57 -1.56 -11.82
CA MET A 9 5.50 -2.56 -11.95
C MET A 9 5.43 -3.41 -10.69
N ALA A 10 4.23 -3.71 -10.21
CA ALA A 10 3.98 -4.73 -9.21
C ALA A 10 3.54 -6.03 -9.91
N ALA A 11 4.21 -7.15 -9.67
CA ALA A 11 3.90 -8.41 -10.32
C ALA A 11 4.01 -9.62 -9.38
N PRO A 12 3.11 -10.61 -9.47
CA PRO A 12 3.08 -11.74 -8.56
C PRO A 12 4.12 -12.82 -8.89
N ALA A 13 4.70 -13.38 -7.83
CA ALA A 13 5.36 -14.67 -7.81
C ALA A 13 4.46 -15.64 -7.03
N TYR A 14 3.89 -16.63 -7.73
CA TYR A 14 2.96 -17.59 -7.16
C TYR A 14 3.71 -18.80 -6.60
N TRP A 15 3.47 -19.19 -5.34
CA TRP A 15 4.14 -20.36 -4.76
C TRP A 15 3.85 -21.63 -5.57
N GLU A 16 2.61 -21.85 -6.02
CA GLU A 16 2.26 -23.04 -6.81
C GLU A 16 2.99 -23.15 -8.15
N GLN A 17 3.41 -22.03 -8.75
CA GLN A 17 4.20 -22.01 -9.99
C GLN A 17 5.69 -22.13 -9.69
N LEU A 18 6.15 -21.50 -8.60
CA LEU A 18 7.54 -21.54 -8.18
C LEU A 18 7.96 -22.93 -7.70
N GLU A 19 7.09 -23.64 -6.98
CA GLU A 19 7.38 -24.96 -6.38
C GLU A 19 6.23 -25.96 -6.66
N PRO A 20 6.01 -26.35 -7.94
CA PRO A 20 4.89 -27.20 -8.34
C PRO A 20 4.96 -28.61 -7.72
N GLN A 21 6.16 -29.06 -7.36
CA GLN A 21 6.44 -30.26 -6.57
C GLN A 21 7.39 -29.88 -5.44
N GLU A 22 7.17 -30.42 -4.24
CA GLU A 22 7.98 -30.10 -3.07
C GLU A 22 9.49 -30.29 -3.33
N GLY A 23 10.26 -29.23 -3.10
CA GLY A 23 11.70 -29.16 -3.33
C GLY A 23 12.14 -29.04 -4.79
N ARG A 24 11.22 -28.90 -5.75
CA ARG A 24 11.52 -28.72 -7.19
C ARG A 24 11.06 -27.34 -7.63
N PHE A 25 12.01 -26.42 -7.73
CA PHE A 25 11.75 -25.03 -8.07
C PHE A 25 11.80 -24.77 -9.58
N ASP A 26 10.85 -23.96 -10.07
CA ASP A 26 10.81 -23.40 -11.41
C ASP A 26 10.77 -21.87 -11.32
N PHE A 27 11.89 -21.23 -11.69
CA PHE A 27 12.03 -19.78 -11.63
C PHE A 27 11.68 -19.08 -12.96
N SER A 28 11.26 -19.83 -13.98
CA SER A 28 11.08 -19.30 -15.34
C SER A 28 10.12 -18.10 -15.43
N ASN A 29 9.05 -18.09 -14.64
CA ASN A 29 8.13 -16.96 -14.59
C ASN A 29 8.75 -15.74 -13.88
N VAL A 30 9.52 -15.96 -12.81
CA VAL A 30 10.21 -14.88 -12.09
C VAL A 30 11.28 -14.25 -12.99
N ASP A 31 12.05 -15.07 -13.70
CA ASP A 31 13.05 -14.63 -14.66
C ASP A 31 12.43 -13.75 -15.75
N GLN A 32 11.33 -14.21 -16.35
CA GLN A 32 10.62 -13.44 -17.38
C GLN A 32 10.10 -12.10 -16.86
N ILE A 33 9.60 -12.04 -15.62
CA ILE A 33 9.14 -10.79 -15.01
C ILE A 33 10.33 -9.81 -14.83
N VAL A 34 11.46 -10.29 -14.29
CA VAL A 34 12.66 -9.46 -14.06
C VAL A 34 13.27 -8.99 -15.39
N GLU A 35 13.44 -9.89 -16.35
CA GLU A 35 13.96 -9.58 -17.68
C GLU A 35 13.04 -8.62 -18.44
N GLY A 36 11.72 -8.83 -18.35
CA GLY A 36 10.72 -7.93 -18.94
C GLY A 36 10.79 -6.52 -18.34
N ALA A 37 10.90 -6.40 -17.01
CA ALA A 37 11.07 -5.12 -16.35
C ALA A 37 12.33 -4.39 -16.85
N ARG A 38 13.46 -5.08 -16.95
CA ARG A 38 14.72 -4.54 -17.48
C ARG A 38 14.59 -4.07 -18.93
N ALA A 39 14.02 -4.90 -19.80
CA ALA A 39 13.84 -4.60 -21.21
C ALA A 39 12.99 -3.34 -21.44
N HIS A 40 12.12 -3.01 -20.49
CA HIS A 40 11.25 -1.84 -20.53
C HIS A 40 11.67 -0.69 -19.60
N ASN A 41 12.88 -0.74 -19.01
CA ASN A 41 13.41 0.26 -18.08
C ASN A 41 12.51 0.52 -16.86
N LEU A 42 11.84 -0.52 -16.36
CA LEU A 42 11.00 -0.47 -15.17
C LEU A 42 11.74 -1.00 -13.95
N ARG A 43 11.40 -0.46 -12.78
CA ARG A 43 11.64 -1.14 -11.50
C ARG A 43 10.52 -2.14 -11.21
N LEU A 44 10.77 -3.07 -10.29
CA LEU A 44 9.84 -4.12 -9.93
C LEU A 44 9.57 -4.14 -8.42
N VAL A 45 8.29 -4.25 -8.08
CA VAL A 45 7.79 -4.75 -6.80
C VAL A 45 7.34 -6.19 -7.02
N LEU A 46 7.96 -7.16 -6.36
CA LEU A 46 7.56 -8.57 -6.50
C LEU A 46 6.55 -8.94 -5.41
N LEU A 47 5.43 -9.55 -5.77
CA LEU A 47 4.38 -9.93 -4.83
C LEU A 47 4.45 -11.42 -4.51
N TRP A 48 4.91 -11.80 -3.32
CA TRP A 48 4.95 -13.20 -2.91
C TRP A 48 3.55 -13.68 -2.53
N PHE A 49 2.91 -14.45 -3.40
CA PHE A 49 1.63 -15.09 -3.11
C PHE A 49 1.87 -16.50 -2.56
N GLY A 50 2.22 -16.52 -1.26
CA GLY A 50 2.48 -17.72 -0.47
C GLY A 50 1.24 -18.26 0.23
N THR A 51 1.31 -18.36 1.56
CA THR A 51 0.26 -18.90 2.42
C THR A 51 -1.04 -18.12 2.32
N TRP A 52 -0.99 -16.79 2.20
CA TRP A 52 -2.19 -15.96 2.09
C TRP A 52 -2.24 -15.13 0.80
N LYS A 53 -3.40 -15.19 0.14
CA LYS A 53 -3.88 -14.25 -0.87
C LYS A 53 -5.35 -13.96 -0.64
N ASN A 54 -5.70 -12.71 -0.32
CA ASN A 54 -7.07 -12.25 -0.03
C ASN A 54 -7.72 -13.10 1.07
N GLY A 55 -6.98 -13.28 2.16
CA GLY A 55 -7.38 -14.09 3.30
C GLY A 55 -7.66 -15.55 2.99
N ASN A 56 -7.09 -16.12 1.91
CA ASN A 56 -7.24 -17.52 1.49
C ASN A 56 -5.91 -18.13 1.01
N MET A 57 -5.85 -19.45 0.82
CA MET A 57 -4.62 -20.20 0.44
C MET A 57 -4.54 -20.57 -1.05
N HIS A 58 -5.25 -19.89 -1.94
CA HIS A 58 -5.46 -20.38 -3.31
C HIS A 58 -4.20 -20.50 -4.18
N TYR A 59 -3.10 -19.83 -3.84
CA TYR A 59 -1.85 -19.87 -4.60
C TYR A 59 -0.75 -20.76 -4.00
N VAL A 60 -1.05 -21.49 -2.92
CA VAL A 60 -0.13 -22.52 -2.42
C VAL A 60 -0.11 -23.73 -3.37
N PRO A 61 0.99 -24.50 -3.45
CA PRO A 61 1.07 -25.69 -4.31
C PRO A 61 0.01 -26.75 -4.00
N SER A 62 -0.29 -27.58 -4.99
CA SER A 62 -1.26 -28.68 -4.84
C SER A 62 -0.90 -29.66 -3.70
N TRP A 63 0.39 -29.91 -3.47
CA TRP A 63 0.89 -30.78 -2.39
C TRP A 63 0.69 -30.17 -0.99
N VAL A 64 0.57 -28.84 -0.88
CA VAL A 64 0.14 -28.16 0.35
C VAL A 64 -1.39 -28.26 0.49
N LYS A 65 -2.14 -27.94 -0.57
CA LYS A 65 -3.63 -27.95 -0.56
C LYS A 65 -4.21 -29.33 -0.22
N ALA A 66 -3.59 -30.40 -0.73
CA ALA A 66 -4.08 -31.77 -0.63
C ALA A 66 -3.73 -32.47 0.69
N ASP A 67 -2.63 -32.11 1.34
CA ASP A 67 -2.20 -32.71 2.61
C ASP A 67 -2.66 -31.86 3.81
N THR A 68 -3.97 -31.89 4.07
CA THR A 68 -4.60 -31.13 5.16
C THR A 68 -4.20 -31.60 6.56
N LYS A 69 -3.54 -32.76 6.68
CA LYS A 69 -2.98 -33.24 7.95
C LYS A 69 -1.65 -32.57 8.24
N ARG A 70 -0.78 -32.47 7.23
CA ARG A 70 0.51 -31.80 7.35
C ARG A 70 0.35 -30.28 7.38
N PHE A 71 -0.57 -29.74 6.59
CA PHE A 71 -0.86 -28.31 6.43
C PHE A 71 -2.31 -28.04 6.86
N PRO A 72 -2.59 -27.93 8.16
CA PRO A 72 -3.94 -27.78 8.67
C PRO A 72 -4.55 -26.44 8.27
N ARG A 73 -5.82 -26.50 7.91
CA ARG A 73 -6.66 -25.33 7.69
C ARG A 73 -7.20 -24.78 9.00
N VAL A 74 -7.56 -23.51 9.00
CA VAL A 74 -8.33 -22.85 10.07
C VAL A 74 -9.68 -23.56 10.19
N ILE A 75 -10.04 -23.94 11.41
CA ILE A 75 -11.35 -24.54 11.72
C ILE A 75 -12.28 -23.47 12.27
N ARG A 76 -13.50 -23.39 11.74
CA ARG A 76 -14.55 -22.49 12.21
C ARG A 76 -15.14 -22.97 13.54
N PRO A 77 -15.89 -22.11 14.28
CA PRO A 77 -16.55 -22.51 15.52
C PRO A 77 -17.54 -23.68 15.37
N ASP A 78 -18.09 -23.90 14.17
CA ASP A 78 -18.99 -25.02 13.87
C ASP A 78 -18.25 -26.33 13.53
N GLY A 79 -16.91 -26.31 13.54
CA GLY A 79 -16.07 -27.48 13.26
C GLY A 79 -15.69 -27.65 11.79
N GLU A 80 -16.21 -26.84 10.88
CA GLU A 80 -15.89 -26.93 9.46
C GLU A 80 -14.61 -26.15 9.11
N PRO A 81 -13.76 -26.67 8.21
CA PRO A 81 -12.59 -25.94 7.74
C PRO A 81 -12.97 -24.80 6.78
N ILE A 82 -12.13 -23.77 6.71
CA ILE A 82 -12.16 -22.75 5.64
C ILE A 82 -10.90 -22.85 4.78
N ASP A 83 -10.89 -22.20 3.61
CA ASP A 83 -9.77 -22.21 2.66
C ASP A 83 -8.62 -21.29 3.09
N VAL A 84 -8.23 -21.39 4.36
CA VAL A 84 -7.16 -20.61 5.00
C VAL A 84 -6.29 -21.54 5.81
N LEU A 85 -4.97 -21.43 5.69
CA LEU A 85 -4.02 -22.22 6.48
C LEU A 85 -3.87 -21.62 7.88
N SER A 86 -3.79 -22.49 8.90
CA SER A 86 -3.63 -22.04 10.28
C SER A 86 -2.23 -21.46 10.50
N PRO A 87 -2.08 -20.22 11.00
CA PRO A 87 -0.77 -19.61 11.26
C PRO A 87 0.00 -20.31 12.40
N LEU A 88 -0.65 -21.20 13.14
CA LEU A 88 -0.02 -22.02 14.18
C LEU A 88 0.80 -23.19 13.60
N SER A 89 0.59 -23.54 12.34
CA SER A 89 1.25 -24.67 11.70
C SER A 89 2.73 -24.37 11.41
N ARG A 90 3.63 -25.00 12.17
CA ARG A 90 5.06 -24.96 11.87
C ARG A 90 5.42 -25.60 10.54
N ASN A 91 4.68 -26.61 10.10
CA ASN A 91 4.90 -27.23 8.80
C ASN A 91 4.62 -26.24 7.66
N THR A 92 3.50 -25.53 7.74
CA THR A 92 3.14 -24.51 6.75
C THR A 92 4.17 -23.40 6.72
N LEU A 93 4.53 -22.86 7.90
CA LEU A 93 5.56 -21.83 8.01
C LEU A 93 6.91 -22.28 7.43
N ASN A 94 7.34 -23.49 7.74
CA ASN A 94 8.62 -23.99 7.26
C ASN A 94 8.62 -24.21 5.74
N ALA A 95 7.49 -24.66 5.17
CA ALA A 95 7.33 -24.85 3.73
C ALA A 95 7.31 -23.52 2.98
N ASP A 96 6.47 -22.57 3.42
CA ASP A 96 6.38 -21.23 2.81
C ASP A 96 7.74 -20.54 2.88
N LYS A 97 8.33 -20.48 4.07
CA LYS A 97 9.66 -19.89 4.29
C LYS A 97 10.72 -20.52 3.40
N ALA A 98 10.71 -21.85 3.20
CA ALA A 98 11.69 -22.51 2.34
C ALA A 98 11.53 -22.10 0.86
N ALA A 99 10.30 -21.98 0.39
CA ALA A 99 10.00 -21.52 -0.96
C ALA A 99 10.38 -20.04 -1.15
N PHE A 100 9.98 -19.18 -0.21
CA PHE A 100 10.34 -17.76 -0.21
C PHE A 100 11.86 -17.55 -0.16
N VAL A 101 12.58 -18.29 0.70
CA VAL A 101 14.04 -18.28 0.76
C VAL A 101 14.67 -18.68 -0.57
N SER A 102 14.11 -19.68 -1.24
CA SER A 102 14.58 -20.12 -2.56
C SER A 102 14.36 -19.04 -3.63
N LEU A 103 13.21 -18.37 -3.61
CA LEU A 103 12.92 -17.20 -4.44
C LEU A 103 13.94 -16.07 -4.22
N VAL A 104 14.15 -15.62 -2.99
CA VAL A 104 15.04 -14.47 -2.75
C VAL A 104 16.51 -14.80 -2.99
N ARG A 105 16.94 -16.05 -2.79
CA ARG A 105 18.28 -16.52 -3.19
C ARG A 105 18.46 -16.44 -4.70
N HIS A 106 17.45 -16.85 -5.46
CA HIS A 106 17.46 -16.75 -6.91
C HIS A 106 17.50 -15.29 -7.37
N LEU A 107 16.65 -14.43 -6.80
CA LEU A 107 16.67 -12.98 -7.07
C LEU A 107 18.04 -12.35 -6.80
N LYS A 108 18.69 -12.70 -5.69
CA LYS A 108 20.05 -12.24 -5.39
C LYS A 108 21.05 -12.65 -6.47
N GLN A 109 20.92 -13.85 -7.03
CA GLN A 109 21.81 -14.34 -8.08
C GLN A 109 21.60 -13.58 -9.39
N ILE A 110 20.36 -13.33 -9.79
CA ILE A 110 20.05 -12.72 -11.09
C ILE A 110 19.98 -11.19 -11.06
N ASP A 111 19.75 -10.57 -9.89
CA ASP A 111 19.43 -9.15 -9.73
C ASP A 111 20.13 -8.47 -8.54
N GLY A 112 21.07 -9.14 -7.88
CA GLY A 112 21.79 -8.60 -6.72
C GLY A 112 22.69 -7.39 -7.00
N GLU A 113 22.96 -7.06 -8.26
CA GLU A 113 23.76 -5.89 -8.66
C GLU A 113 22.90 -4.75 -9.25
N GLN A 114 21.94 -5.08 -10.12
CA GLN A 114 21.14 -4.07 -10.82
C GLN A 114 19.97 -3.53 -10.00
N HIS A 115 19.49 -4.31 -9.01
CA HIS A 115 18.34 -3.98 -8.17
C HIS A 115 17.15 -3.53 -9.02
N THR A 116 16.79 -4.34 -10.02
CA THR A 116 15.54 -4.19 -10.76
C THR A 116 14.38 -4.36 -9.80
N VAL A 117 14.43 -5.38 -8.95
CA VAL A 117 13.54 -5.60 -7.82
C VAL A 117 13.95 -4.69 -6.66
N ILE A 118 13.08 -3.73 -6.32
CA ILE A 118 13.35 -2.71 -5.29
C ILE A 118 12.56 -2.94 -4.01
N LEU A 119 11.52 -3.79 -4.07
CA LEU A 119 10.59 -4.05 -2.97
C LEU A 119 9.96 -5.45 -3.17
N ILE A 120 9.70 -6.16 -2.07
CA ILE A 120 8.94 -7.42 -2.10
C ILE A 120 7.76 -7.34 -1.15
N GLN A 121 6.57 -7.65 -1.62
CA GLN A 121 5.40 -7.91 -0.77
C GLN A 121 5.50 -9.32 -0.21
N LEU A 122 5.30 -9.49 1.08
CA LEU A 122 5.12 -10.79 1.71
C LEU A 122 3.64 -11.09 1.85
N GLU A 123 3.22 -12.23 1.29
CA GLU A 123 1.83 -12.64 1.22
C GLU A 123 0.99 -11.62 0.44
N ASN A 124 -0.34 -11.74 0.52
CA ASN A 124 -1.25 -10.73 0.01
C ASN A 124 -2.55 -10.68 0.83
N GLU A 125 -2.86 -9.51 1.41
CA GLU A 125 -4.08 -9.31 2.21
C GLU A 125 -4.29 -10.44 3.24
N SER A 126 -3.28 -10.63 4.09
CA SER A 126 -3.21 -11.73 5.05
C SER A 126 -4.31 -11.65 6.11
N GLY A 127 -4.88 -12.81 6.47
CA GLY A 127 -5.85 -12.96 7.54
C GLY A 127 -6.79 -14.13 7.28
N ASN A 128 -7.77 -14.30 8.16
CA ASN A 128 -8.81 -15.33 7.97
C ASN A 128 -10.10 -14.68 7.43
N ILE A 129 -10.64 -15.20 6.33
CA ILE A 129 -12.02 -14.92 5.90
C ILE A 129 -12.89 -16.15 6.20
N GLY A 130 -13.98 -15.95 6.94
CA GLY A 130 -14.90 -16.99 7.41
C GLY A 130 -14.70 -17.43 8.87
N SER A 131 -13.69 -16.90 9.57
CA SER A 131 -13.50 -17.10 11.02
C SER A 131 -12.58 -16.05 11.64
N VAL A 132 -12.78 -15.71 12.92
CA VAL A 132 -11.90 -14.79 13.65
C VAL A 132 -10.52 -15.42 13.89
N ARG A 133 -10.47 -16.70 14.25
CA ARG A 133 -9.24 -17.47 14.50
C ARG A 133 -9.42 -18.95 14.17
N ASP A 134 -8.36 -19.73 14.26
CA ASP A 134 -8.46 -21.19 14.25
C ASP A 134 -9.12 -21.71 15.53
N ASN A 135 -10.17 -22.52 15.41
CA ASN A 135 -10.90 -23.18 16.50
C ASN A 135 -10.59 -24.69 16.57
N SER A 136 -9.51 -25.15 15.94
CA SER A 136 -9.01 -26.51 16.10
C SER A 136 -8.70 -26.83 17.57
N ALA A 137 -8.70 -28.11 17.93
CA ALA A 137 -8.42 -28.55 19.30
C ALA A 137 -7.03 -28.10 19.80
N GLU A 138 -6.04 -28.02 18.90
CA GLU A 138 -4.72 -27.49 19.22
C GLU A 138 -4.78 -25.98 19.48
N SER A 139 -5.40 -25.22 18.58
CA SER A 139 -5.52 -23.77 18.70
C SER A 139 -6.28 -23.37 19.96
N ASN A 140 -7.42 -24.03 20.26
CA ASN A 140 -8.17 -23.79 21.50
C ASN A 140 -7.34 -24.07 22.76
N ARG A 141 -6.43 -25.05 22.73
CA ARG A 141 -5.54 -25.33 23.85
C ARG A 141 -4.54 -24.19 24.07
N GLN A 142 -3.96 -23.65 23.00
CA GLN A 142 -3.04 -22.52 23.08
C GLN A 142 -3.76 -21.23 23.49
N PHE A 143 -4.99 -21.02 22.99
CA PHE A 143 -5.86 -19.90 23.35
C PHE A 143 -6.26 -19.92 24.83
N ALA A 144 -6.50 -21.10 25.41
CA ALA A 144 -6.73 -21.24 26.85
C ALA A 144 -5.45 -21.05 27.70
N GLY A 145 -4.29 -20.98 27.05
CA GLY A 145 -2.99 -20.76 27.68
C GLY A 145 -2.67 -19.29 27.95
N PRO A 146 -1.50 -19.01 28.56
CA PRO A 146 -1.05 -17.66 28.86
C PRO A 146 -0.71 -16.88 27.58
N VAL A 147 -0.97 -15.57 27.61
CA VAL A 147 -0.50 -14.65 26.57
C VAL A 147 1.03 -14.58 26.59
N PRO A 148 1.70 -14.68 25.43
CA PRO A 148 3.15 -14.53 25.35
C PRO A 148 3.66 -13.20 25.92
N SER A 149 4.79 -13.28 26.64
CA SER A 149 5.35 -12.13 27.36
C SER A 149 5.80 -10.98 26.45
N ASP A 150 6.18 -11.27 25.20
CA ASP A 150 6.53 -10.24 24.22
C ASP A 150 5.31 -9.39 23.85
N LEU A 151 4.15 -10.02 23.61
CA LEU A 151 2.90 -9.28 23.39
C LEU A 151 2.48 -8.50 24.63
N LEU A 152 2.48 -9.12 25.82
CA LEU A 152 2.11 -8.45 27.08
C LEU A 152 2.91 -7.18 27.34
N LYS A 153 4.22 -7.21 27.05
CA LYS A 153 5.12 -6.06 27.18
C LYS A 153 4.70 -4.92 26.25
N VAL A 154 4.33 -5.23 25.01
CA VAL A 154 3.93 -4.25 23.99
C VAL A 154 2.58 -3.62 24.32
N VAL A 155 1.61 -4.42 24.78
CA VAL A 155 0.27 -3.92 25.13
C VAL A 155 0.16 -3.41 26.58
N HIS A 156 1.27 -3.44 27.34
CA HIS A 156 1.34 -3.03 28.74
C HIS A 156 0.28 -3.68 29.66
N LYS A 157 0.02 -4.97 29.47
CA LYS A 157 -0.94 -5.74 30.29
C LYS A 157 -0.25 -6.71 31.24
N GLN A 158 -0.93 -7.03 32.34
CA GLN A 158 -0.46 -8.03 33.30
C GLN A 158 -0.58 -9.44 32.73
N PRO A 159 0.25 -10.40 33.17
CA PRO A 159 0.16 -11.79 32.76
C PRO A 159 -1.22 -12.42 33.05
N GLY A 160 -1.70 -13.24 32.12
CA GLY A 160 -2.96 -13.98 32.19
C GLY A 160 -3.18 -14.78 30.91
N THR A 161 -4.29 -15.52 30.84
CA THR A 161 -4.74 -16.19 29.62
C THR A 161 -5.27 -15.19 28.59
N TRP A 162 -5.41 -15.61 27.32
CA TRP A 162 -5.92 -14.73 26.27
C TRP A 162 -7.29 -14.11 26.60
N GLY A 163 -8.21 -14.93 27.13
CA GLY A 163 -9.52 -14.47 27.56
C GLY A 163 -9.47 -13.48 28.74
N GLU A 164 -8.59 -13.70 29.72
CA GLU A 164 -8.45 -12.80 30.88
C GLU A 164 -7.81 -11.46 30.49
N VAL A 165 -6.86 -11.46 29.56
CA VAL A 165 -6.07 -10.28 29.19
C VAL A 165 -6.81 -9.38 28.18
N PHE A 166 -7.51 -9.98 27.21
CA PHE A 166 -8.10 -9.28 26.07
C PHE A 166 -9.63 -9.33 26.01
N GLY A 167 -10.30 -10.16 26.82
CA GLY A 167 -11.76 -10.22 26.86
C GLY A 167 -12.36 -10.48 25.47
N GLY A 168 -13.25 -9.59 25.02
CA GLY A 168 -13.93 -9.71 23.72
C GLY A 168 -13.00 -9.60 22.50
N GLU A 169 -11.79 -9.07 22.65
CA GLU A 169 -10.81 -8.94 21.57
C GLU A 169 -9.85 -10.14 21.51
N ALA A 170 -9.97 -11.10 22.44
CA ALA A 170 -9.00 -12.18 22.61
C ALA A 170 -8.82 -13.01 21.34
N ASP A 171 -9.91 -13.35 20.64
CA ASP A 171 -9.84 -14.19 19.45
C ASP A 171 -9.04 -13.53 18.31
N GLU A 172 -9.29 -12.25 18.06
CA GLU A 172 -8.59 -11.49 17.01
C GLU A 172 -7.14 -11.21 17.41
N MET A 173 -6.89 -10.85 18.67
CA MET A 173 -5.52 -10.65 19.19
C MET A 173 -4.68 -11.92 19.12
N PHE A 174 -5.28 -13.09 19.36
CA PHE A 174 -4.64 -14.39 19.18
C PHE A 174 -4.28 -14.64 17.72
N GLN A 175 -5.24 -14.45 16.81
CA GLN A 175 -5.01 -14.60 15.37
C GLN A 175 -3.91 -13.64 14.87
N PHE A 176 -4.00 -12.36 15.22
CA PHE A 176 -3.00 -11.34 14.94
C PHE A 176 -1.61 -11.79 15.39
N TYR A 177 -1.47 -12.20 16.66
CA TYR A 177 -0.16 -12.54 17.21
C TYR A 177 0.52 -13.65 16.41
N HIS A 178 -0.18 -14.76 16.20
CA HIS A 178 0.41 -15.90 15.48
C HIS A 178 0.72 -15.55 14.03
N GLN A 179 -0.14 -14.78 13.38
CA GLN A 179 0.09 -14.34 12.00
C GLN A 179 1.27 -13.37 11.88
N ALA A 180 1.40 -12.42 12.79
CA ALA A 180 2.53 -11.48 12.81
C ALA A 180 3.86 -12.20 13.01
N LYS A 181 3.92 -13.19 13.92
CA LYS A 181 5.13 -14.00 14.12
C LYS A 181 5.47 -14.85 12.89
N TYR A 182 4.46 -15.40 12.22
CA TYR A 182 4.63 -16.18 11.00
C TYR A 182 5.30 -15.35 9.90
N ILE A 183 4.69 -14.22 9.54
CA ILE A 183 5.18 -13.37 8.45
C ILE A 183 6.53 -12.75 8.81
N ASN A 184 6.73 -12.34 10.07
CA ASN A 184 8.01 -11.81 10.51
C ASN A 184 9.15 -12.83 10.40
N GLU A 185 8.88 -14.13 10.64
CA GLU A 185 9.92 -15.15 10.51
C GLU A 185 10.32 -15.39 9.04
N ILE A 186 9.35 -15.34 8.12
CA ILE A 186 9.61 -15.37 6.67
C ILE A 186 10.45 -14.15 6.27
N ALA A 187 10.01 -12.95 6.67
CA ALA A 187 10.69 -11.70 6.39
C ALA A 187 12.15 -11.70 6.89
N SER A 188 12.34 -12.07 8.17
CA SER A 188 13.66 -12.12 8.80
C SER A 188 14.61 -13.08 8.06
N THR A 189 14.11 -14.27 7.70
CA THR A 189 14.92 -15.27 7.00
C THR A 189 15.24 -14.83 5.57
N GLY A 190 14.28 -14.26 4.85
CA GLY A 190 14.53 -13.75 3.51
C GLY A 190 15.50 -12.58 3.49
N LYS A 191 15.45 -11.67 4.48
CA LYS A 191 16.40 -10.55 4.60
C LYS A 191 17.82 -11.03 4.86
N ALA A 192 18.00 -12.16 5.55
CA ALA A 192 19.31 -12.76 5.76
C ALA A 192 19.94 -13.26 4.44
N GLU A 193 19.12 -13.60 3.45
CA GLU A 193 19.58 -14.01 2.12
C GLU A 193 19.82 -12.81 1.21
N PHE A 194 18.81 -11.94 1.04
CA PHE A 194 18.85 -10.76 0.19
C PHE A 194 18.21 -9.56 0.89
N PRO A 195 19.01 -8.62 1.43
CA PRO A 195 18.51 -7.56 2.30
C PRO A 195 17.94 -6.36 1.51
N ILE A 196 16.80 -6.56 0.85
CA ILE A 196 15.99 -5.46 0.27
C ILE A 196 14.76 -5.18 1.14
N PRO A 197 14.06 -4.04 0.94
CA PRO A 197 12.83 -3.74 1.66
C PRO A 197 11.72 -4.75 1.40
N TYR A 198 11.01 -5.14 2.45
CA TYR A 198 9.84 -6.01 2.45
C TYR A 198 8.63 -5.29 3.06
N TYR A 199 7.45 -5.52 2.50
CA TYR A 199 6.20 -4.98 3.01
C TYR A 199 5.09 -6.01 3.10
N ILE A 200 4.02 -5.67 3.80
CA ILE A 200 2.72 -6.35 3.71
C ILE A 200 1.67 -5.36 3.25
N ASN A 201 0.73 -5.81 2.42
CA ASN A 201 -0.47 -5.05 2.08
C ASN A 201 -1.65 -5.42 2.99
N VAL A 202 -2.65 -4.56 3.01
CA VAL A 202 -3.76 -4.67 3.97
C VAL A 202 -5.10 -4.52 3.28
N TRP A 203 -5.90 -5.58 3.36
CA TRP A 203 -7.34 -5.50 3.23
C TRP A 203 -7.89 -4.72 4.41
N LEU A 204 -8.34 -3.50 4.16
CA LEU A 204 -8.84 -2.58 5.17
C LEU A 204 -10.14 -3.03 5.84
N ASP A 205 -10.31 -2.57 7.08
CA ASP A 205 -11.60 -2.52 7.74
C ASP A 205 -12.38 -1.31 7.21
N TYR A 206 -13.39 -1.54 6.35
CA TYR A 206 -14.23 -0.46 5.82
C TYR A 206 -15.47 -0.29 6.69
N PRO A 207 -16.00 0.94 6.84
CA PRO A 207 -17.25 1.17 7.53
C PRO A 207 -18.39 0.31 6.96
N ALA A 208 -19.23 -0.26 7.82
CA ALA A 208 -20.32 -1.13 7.40
C ALA A 208 -21.23 -0.56 6.27
N PRO A 209 -21.55 0.77 6.22
CA PRO A 209 -22.30 1.34 5.10
C PRO A 209 -21.62 1.21 3.73
N GLU A 210 -20.29 1.15 3.71
CA GLU A 210 -19.47 0.99 2.49
C GLU A 210 -19.31 -0.49 2.08
N LEU A 211 -19.74 -1.44 2.92
CA LEU A 211 -19.72 -2.89 2.66
C LEU A 211 -21.12 -3.53 2.86
N PRO A 212 -22.15 -3.12 2.08
CA PRO A 212 -23.52 -3.61 2.26
C PRO A 212 -23.68 -5.12 2.04
N GLN A 213 -22.72 -5.79 1.39
CA GLN A 213 -22.71 -7.25 1.21
C GLN A 213 -22.16 -8.01 2.43
N ARG A 214 -21.40 -7.34 3.32
CA ARG A 214 -20.77 -7.98 4.48
C ARG A 214 -21.56 -7.77 5.76
N GLN A 215 -22.33 -6.67 5.85
CA GLN A 215 -23.37 -6.33 6.85
C GLN A 215 -22.99 -6.40 8.35
N LEU A 216 -21.84 -6.97 8.69
CA LEU A 216 -21.35 -7.21 10.04
C LEU A 216 -19.91 -6.76 10.13
N ASP A 217 -19.68 -5.75 10.96
CA ASP A 217 -18.35 -5.30 11.39
C ASP A 217 -17.80 -6.29 12.41
N VAL A 218 -17.32 -7.44 11.90
CA VAL A 218 -16.75 -8.53 12.67
C VAL A 218 -15.49 -9.03 11.96
N PRO A 219 -14.36 -9.21 12.67
CA PRO A 219 -13.16 -9.81 12.09
C PRO A 219 -13.46 -11.16 11.45
N GLY A 220 -12.95 -11.37 10.24
CA GLY A 220 -13.21 -12.57 9.45
C GLY A 220 -14.53 -12.58 8.70
N ILE A 221 -15.37 -11.53 8.83
CA ILE A 221 -16.51 -11.28 7.95
C ILE A 221 -16.31 -9.96 7.20
N GLY A 222 -16.12 -8.87 7.93
CA GLY A 222 -15.89 -7.53 7.37
C GLY A 222 -14.55 -7.41 6.64
N TYR A 223 -13.51 -7.98 7.24
CA TYR A 223 -12.11 -7.99 6.77
C TYR A 223 -11.39 -9.28 7.21
N PRO A 224 -10.22 -9.62 6.64
CA PRO A 224 -9.42 -10.77 7.06
C PRO A 224 -8.96 -10.61 8.52
N SER A 225 -9.48 -11.45 9.41
CA SER A 225 -9.11 -11.39 10.84
C SER A 225 -7.62 -11.61 11.03
N GLY A 226 -7.00 -10.79 11.89
CA GLY A 226 -5.56 -10.78 12.16
C GLY A 226 -4.74 -9.87 11.25
N GLY A 227 -5.29 -9.43 10.11
CA GLY A 227 -4.60 -8.52 9.19
C GLY A 227 -4.19 -7.20 9.85
N ALA A 228 -3.29 -6.45 9.21
CA ALA A 228 -2.77 -5.20 9.74
C ALA A 228 -3.72 -4.00 9.55
N VAL A 229 -5.01 -4.24 9.74
CA VAL A 229 -6.09 -3.24 9.67
C VAL A 229 -5.78 -2.05 10.57
N GLN A 230 -6.50 -0.94 10.33
CA GLN A 230 -6.26 0.38 10.90
C GLN A 230 -5.98 0.36 12.41
N LYS A 231 -6.76 -0.41 13.19
CA LYS A 231 -6.61 -0.52 14.66
C LYS A 231 -5.37 -1.33 15.11
N LEU A 232 -4.83 -2.20 14.26
CA LEU A 232 -3.72 -3.11 14.57
C LEU A 232 -2.38 -2.70 13.94
N VAL A 233 -2.34 -1.71 13.04
CA VAL A 233 -1.11 -1.31 12.31
C VAL A 233 0.09 -1.07 13.25
N GLY A 234 -0.09 -0.35 14.37
CA GLY A 234 0.99 -0.07 15.31
C GLY A 234 1.49 -1.32 16.06
N LEU A 235 0.59 -2.26 16.37
CA LEU A 235 0.96 -3.54 16.96
C LEU A 235 1.71 -4.41 15.94
N TRP A 236 1.28 -4.44 14.69
CA TRP A 236 1.99 -5.12 13.60
C TRP A 236 3.41 -4.58 13.41
N ARG A 237 3.60 -3.25 13.38
CA ARG A 237 4.94 -2.64 13.31
C ARG A 237 5.86 -3.12 14.44
N THR A 238 5.31 -3.29 15.64
CA THR A 238 6.09 -3.71 16.81
C THR A 238 6.35 -5.22 16.82
N MET A 239 5.37 -6.03 16.43
CA MET A 239 5.43 -7.50 16.51
C MET A 239 6.10 -8.15 15.30
N ALA A 240 6.19 -7.43 14.18
CA ALA A 240 6.83 -7.87 12.94
C ALA A 240 7.96 -6.91 12.50
N PRO A 241 9.03 -6.73 13.30
CA PRO A 241 10.07 -5.74 13.04
C PRO A 241 10.91 -5.99 11.79
N SER A 242 10.81 -7.17 11.17
CA SER A 242 11.50 -7.48 9.90
C SER A 242 10.72 -7.01 8.67
N ILE A 243 9.50 -6.50 8.85
CA ILE A 243 8.73 -5.81 7.81
C ILE A 243 9.14 -4.34 7.82
N ASP A 244 9.45 -3.74 6.68
CA ASP A 244 9.88 -2.34 6.62
C ASP A 244 8.69 -1.38 6.55
N MET A 245 7.59 -1.82 5.93
CA MET A 245 6.38 -1.00 5.77
C MET A 245 5.09 -1.85 5.70
N ILE A 246 3.98 -1.23 6.06
CA ILE A 246 2.62 -1.76 5.97
C ILE A 246 1.83 -0.79 5.10
N GLY A 247 1.33 -1.28 3.96
CA GLY A 247 0.63 -0.45 2.97
C GLY A 247 -0.87 -0.77 2.91
N PRO A 248 -1.76 0.23 2.93
CA PRO A 248 -3.20 0.01 2.77
C PRO A 248 -3.62 -0.21 1.32
N ASP A 249 -4.51 -1.17 1.08
CA ASP A 249 -5.18 -1.36 -0.21
C ASP A 249 -6.49 -0.56 -0.22
N ILE A 250 -6.54 0.56 -0.95
CA ILE A 250 -7.62 1.55 -0.85
C ILE A 250 -8.50 1.57 -2.10
N TYR A 251 -9.70 0.98 -1.97
CA TYR A 251 -10.68 0.78 -3.04
C TYR A 251 -11.99 1.55 -2.84
N ALA A 252 -12.05 2.47 -1.88
CA ALA A 252 -13.12 3.47 -1.77
C ALA A 252 -12.60 4.83 -2.25
N ASP A 253 -13.35 5.49 -3.13
CA ASP A 253 -13.03 6.81 -3.67
C ASP A 253 -13.62 7.98 -2.85
N ASP A 254 -14.13 7.69 -1.64
CA ASP A 254 -14.47 8.70 -0.66
C ASP A 254 -13.21 9.40 -0.13
N SER A 255 -13.11 10.72 -0.36
CA SER A 255 -11.89 11.47 -0.06
C SER A 255 -11.61 11.62 1.43
N GLN A 256 -12.64 11.60 2.27
CA GLN A 256 -12.42 11.65 3.71
C GLN A 256 -11.79 10.34 4.18
N PHE A 257 -12.41 9.21 3.85
CA PHE A 257 -11.93 7.87 4.19
C PHE A 257 -10.53 7.61 3.64
N TYR A 258 -10.26 7.98 2.38
CA TYR A 258 -8.94 7.77 1.76
C TYR A 258 -7.84 8.51 2.54
N ARG A 259 -8.08 9.78 2.90
CA ARG A 259 -7.11 10.60 3.64
C ARG A 259 -6.96 10.18 5.10
N GLU A 260 -8.04 9.78 5.75
CA GLU A 260 -7.97 9.21 7.11
C GLU A 260 -7.19 7.89 7.13
N THR A 261 -7.36 7.06 6.09
CA THR A 261 -6.57 5.85 5.89
C THR A 261 -5.10 6.19 5.71
N MET A 262 -4.74 7.10 4.80
CA MET A 262 -3.34 7.52 4.62
C MET A 262 -2.71 7.99 5.94
N ARG A 263 -3.41 8.83 6.72
CA ARG A 263 -2.91 9.29 8.03
C ARG A 263 -2.75 8.18 9.05
N THR A 264 -3.58 7.15 8.99
CA THR A 264 -3.51 6.00 9.90
C THR A 264 -2.23 5.18 9.65
N TYR A 265 -1.87 4.98 8.38
CA TYR A 265 -0.68 4.22 7.99
C TYR A 265 0.58 5.08 7.90
N HIS A 266 0.48 6.40 7.74
CA HIS A 266 1.62 7.31 7.82
C HIS A 266 2.04 7.50 9.28
N ARG A 267 3.11 6.81 9.69
CA ARG A 267 3.60 6.83 11.08
C ARG A 267 5.10 7.04 11.09
N ALA A 268 5.63 7.53 12.21
CA ALA A 268 7.08 7.66 12.39
C ALA A 268 7.83 6.32 12.27
N ASP A 269 7.15 5.20 12.54
CA ASP A 269 7.67 3.84 12.41
C ASP A 269 7.21 3.12 11.13
N ASN A 270 6.43 3.77 10.25
CA ASN A 270 5.88 3.18 9.02
C ASN A 270 5.84 4.23 7.88
N PRO A 271 6.70 4.14 6.85
CA PRO A 271 6.60 5.03 5.70
C PRO A 271 5.28 4.78 4.98
N LEU A 272 4.67 5.84 4.45
CA LEU A 272 3.42 5.72 3.71
C LEU A 272 3.69 5.10 2.33
N TRP A 273 3.03 3.99 2.03
CA TRP A 273 3.12 3.28 0.74
C TRP A 273 1.70 2.84 0.37
N ILE A 274 1.22 3.19 -0.84
CA ILE A 274 -0.11 2.80 -1.32
C ILE A 274 0.04 1.67 -2.36
N PRO A 275 0.10 0.39 -1.91
CA PRO A 275 0.35 -0.76 -2.77
C PRO A 275 -0.76 -1.06 -3.78
N GLU A 276 -2.01 -0.82 -3.38
CA GLU A 276 -3.15 -0.99 -4.26
C GLU A 276 -4.14 0.16 -4.08
N THR A 277 -4.70 0.61 -5.20
CA THR A 277 -5.86 1.48 -5.21
C THR A 277 -6.70 1.28 -6.45
N GLY A 278 -7.96 1.73 -6.41
CA GLY A 278 -8.84 1.68 -7.57
C GLY A 278 -8.24 2.37 -8.79
N ARG A 279 -8.45 1.79 -9.97
CA ARG A 279 -7.86 2.30 -11.22
C ARG A 279 -8.71 3.33 -11.94
N SER A 280 -9.99 3.47 -11.60
CA SER A 280 -10.85 4.44 -12.27
C SER A 280 -10.34 5.87 -12.04
N ASP A 281 -10.75 6.79 -12.91
CA ASP A 281 -10.31 8.18 -12.86
C ASP A 281 -10.70 8.90 -11.54
N SER A 282 -11.70 8.41 -10.78
CA SER A 282 -12.06 8.98 -9.47
C SER A 282 -10.97 8.81 -8.42
N PHE A 283 -10.10 7.81 -8.56
CA PHE A 283 -8.98 7.58 -7.66
C PHE A 283 -7.73 8.42 -8.00
N ALA A 284 -7.64 8.95 -9.21
CA ALA A 284 -6.40 9.57 -9.69
C ALA A 284 -6.00 10.82 -8.90
N LYS A 285 -6.96 11.55 -8.31
CA LYS A 285 -6.66 12.72 -7.47
C LYS A 285 -5.90 12.35 -6.20
N PHE A 286 -6.08 11.13 -5.68
CA PHE A 286 -5.39 10.67 -4.47
C PHE A 286 -3.89 10.53 -4.64
N PHE A 287 -3.39 10.46 -5.88
CA PHE A 287 -1.96 10.54 -6.15
C PHE A 287 -1.33 11.84 -5.62
N PHE A 288 -2.02 12.97 -5.77
CA PHE A 288 -1.52 14.25 -5.24
C PHE A 288 -1.59 14.30 -3.71
N TYR A 289 -2.65 13.76 -3.10
CA TYR A 289 -2.70 13.65 -1.65
C TYR A 289 -1.60 12.73 -1.12
N ALA A 290 -1.36 11.58 -1.77
CA ALA A 290 -0.29 10.65 -1.43
C ALA A 290 1.09 11.33 -1.50
N LEU A 291 1.40 12.07 -2.58
CA LEU A 291 2.64 12.84 -2.67
C LEU A 291 2.77 13.90 -1.56
N GLY A 292 1.69 14.63 -1.25
CA GLY A 292 1.72 15.66 -0.21
C GLY A 292 1.79 15.12 1.22
N GLU A 293 1.41 13.87 1.44
CA GLU A 293 1.53 13.14 2.71
C GLU A 293 2.83 12.31 2.77
N GLY A 294 3.73 12.43 1.78
CA GLY A 294 5.02 11.74 1.77
C GLY A 294 4.98 10.25 1.45
N ALA A 295 3.99 9.83 0.66
CA ALA A 295 3.95 8.47 0.17
C ALA A 295 5.15 8.17 -0.74
N ILE A 296 5.86 7.08 -0.47
CA ILE A 296 6.99 6.61 -1.28
C ILE A 296 6.55 5.96 -2.60
N GLY A 297 5.24 5.78 -2.78
CA GLY A 297 4.66 5.42 -4.06
C GLY A 297 3.15 5.16 -4.00
N PHE A 298 2.58 4.95 -5.19
CA PHE A 298 1.14 4.87 -5.43
C PHE A 298 0.87 3.95 -6.63
N SER A 299 0.09 2.89 -6.43
CA SER A 299 -0.04 1.79 -7.40
C SER A 299 -1.51 1.45 -7.70
N PRO A 300 -2.07 1.93 -8.83
CA PRO A 300 -3.42 1.56 -9.26
C PRO A 300 -3.45 0.08 -9.71
N PHE A 301 -4.42 -0.68 -9.18
CA PHE A 301 -4.55 -2.11 -9.42
C PHE A 301 -5.20 -2.43 -10.77
N GLY A 302 -4.73 -3.49 -11.44
CA GLY A 302 -5.39 -4.01 -12.64
C GLY A 302 -5.31 -3.07 -13.84
N VAL A 303 -4.12 -2.58 -14.14
CA VAL A 303 -3.85 -1.66 -15.27
C VAL A 303 -3.44 -2.36 -16.57
N ASP A 304 -3.45 -3.69 -16.58
CA ASP A 304 -3.24 -4.48 -17.80
C ASP A 304 -4.36 -4.23 -18.82
N GLN A 305 -3.97 -4.02 -20.08
CA GLN A 305 -4.89 -3.78 -21.21
C GLN A 305 -5.36 -5.08 -21.87
N SER A 306 -4.75 -6.21 -21.53
CA SER A 306 -5.06 -7.52 -22.10
C SER A 306 -5.33 -8.52 -20.98
N GLY A 307 -6.38 -9.33 -21.13
CA GLY A 307 -6.78 -10.33 -20.15
C GLY A 307 -8.14 -10.03 -19.52
N TRP A 308 -8.58 -10.89 -18.61
CA TRP A 308 -9.79 -10.66 -17.83
C TRP A 308 -9.46 -9.79 -16.61
N ASN A 309 -10.23 -8.73 -16.40
CA ASN A 309 -10.09 -7.86 -15.24
C ASN A 309 -11.41 -7.78 -14.48
N ILE A 310 -11.36 -7.97 -13.16
CA ILE A 310 -12.52 -7.86 -12.26
C ILE A 310 -13.13 -6.45 -12.27
N LEU A 311 -12.33 -5.44 -12.63
CA LEU A 311 -12.71 -4.04 -12.73
C LEU A 311 -13.25 -3.65 -14.13
N GLY A 312 -13.50 -4.61 -15.03
CA GLY A 312 -14.11 -4.38 -16.34
C GLY A 312 -13.22 -3.61 -17.33
N ASP A 313 -13.81 -2.64 -18.05
CA ASP A 313 -13.13 -1.76 -19.04
C ASP A 313 -12.98 -0.31 -18.55
N GLU A 314 -12.97 -0.11 -17.22
CA GLU A 314 -12.79 1.23 -16.63
C GLU A 314 -11.50 1.91 -17.10
N ALA A 315 -11.65 3.18 -17.49
CA ALA A 315 -10.54 4.00 -17.95
C ALA A 315 -9.69 4.48 -16.76
N TRP A 316 -8.37 4.54 -16.99
CA TRP A 316 -7.35 5.05 -16.05
C TRP A 316 -6.59 6.26 -16.64
N LYS A 317 -7.26 7.06 -17.48
CA LYS A 317 -6.65 8.17 -18.23
C LYS A 317 -6.06 9.22 -17.28
N ALA A 318 -6.73 9.49 -16.17
CA ALA A 318 -6.27 10.46 -15.19
C ALA A 318 -5.00 9.98 -14.46
N HIS A 319 -4.87 8.69 -14.16
CA HIS A 319 -3.62 8.12 -13.63
C HIS A 319 -2.46 8.29 -14.63
N ALA A 320 -2.69 7.95 -15.91
CA ALA A 320 -1.67 8.10 -16.95
C ALA A 320 -1.21 9.55 -17.12
N ARG A 321 -2.17 10.50 -17.14
CA ARG A 321 -1.87 11.93 -17.18
C ARG A 321 -1.04 12.35 -15.97
N ASN A 322 -1.42 11.93 -14.77
CA ASN A 322 -0.72 12.32 -13.54
C ASN A 322 0.70 11.76 -13.49
N PHE A 323 0.90 10.50 -13.91
CA PHE A 323 2.23 9.90 -13.97
C PHE A 323 3.09 10.56 -15.06
N ALA A 324 2.54 10.85 -16.24
CA ALA A 324 3.24 11.62 -17.26
C ALA A 324 3.65 13.02 -16.77
N LEU A 325 2.79 13.68 -15.99
CA LEU A 325 3.06 14.99 -15.42
C LEU A 325 4.25 14.98 -14.45
N ILE A 326 4.32 13.98 -13.58
CA ILE A 326 5.35 13.90 -12.53
C ILE A 326 6.63 13.21 -13.00
N ALA A 327 6.56 12.32 -14.01
CA ALA A 327 7.68 11.48 -14.42
C ALA A 327 9.00 12.22 -14.67
N PRO A 328 9.05 13.39 -15.36
CA PRO A 328 10.29 14.11 -15.59
C PRO A 328 10.99 14.58 -14.30
N MET A 329 10.21 14.82 -13.25
CA MET A 329 10.67 15.41 -11.99
C MET A 329 10.47 14.48 -10.79
N SER A 330 10.28 13.18 -11.01
CA SER A 330 9.91 12.26 -9.92
C SER A 330 10.98 12.19 -8.83
N ARG A 331 12.26 12.40 -9.19
CA ARG A 331 13.38 12.38 -8.23
C ARG A 331 13.43 13.66 -7.41
N GLU A 332 13.21 14.80 -8.07
CA GLU A 332 13.20 16.13 -7.46
C GLU A 332 12.01 16.27 -6.53
N ILE A 333 10.82 15.80 -6.94
CA ILE A 333 9.63 15.78 -6.08
C ILE A 333 9.86 14.90 -4.85
N ALA A 334 10.46 13.72 -5.00
CA ALA A 334 10.78 12.87 -3.85
C ALA A 334 11.75 13.56 -2.87
N GLN A 335 12.78 14.24 -3.37
CA GLN A 335 13.72 14.98 -2.52
C GLN A 335 13.06 16.19 -1.83
N LEU A 336 12.27 16.98 -2.56
CA LEU A 336 11.59 18.17 -2.05
C LEU A 336 10.50 17.81 -1.04
N GLU A 337 9.81 16.70 -1.24
CA GLU A 337 8.88 16.14 -0.26
C GLU A 337 9.62 15.76 1.01
N PHE A 338 10.69 14.96 0.91
CA PHE A 338 11.49 14.52 2.06
C PHE A 338 12.07 15.70 2.87
N GLU A 339 12.37 16.82 2.21
CA GLU A 339 12.83 18.07 2.84
C GLU A 339 11.70 18.94 3.42
N GLY A 340 10.43 18.52 3.30
CA GLY A 340 9.26 19.26 3.79
C GLY A 340 8.91 20.51 2.97
N LYS A 341 9.38 20.59 1.71
CA LYS A 341 9.20 21.74 0.82
C LYS A 341 8.03 21.60 -0.14
N LEU A 342 7.47 20.40 -0.27
CA LEU A 342 6.34 20.09 -1.14
C LEU A 342 5.01 20.38 -0.46
N LYS A 343 4.08 21.03 -1.16
CA LYS A 343 2.68 21.16 -0.75
C LYS A 343 1.75 20.89 -1.93
N ILE A 344 0.53 20.48 -1.61
CA ILE A 344 -0.50 20.15 -2.60
C ILE A 344 -1.79 20.91 -2.31
N ALA A 345 -2.60 21.07 -3.35
CA ALA A 345 -3.98 21.51 -3.26
C ALA A 345 -4.81 20.65 -4.22
N VAL A 346 -5.85 19.99 -3.73
CA VAL A 346 -6.64 19.03 -4.51
C VAL A 346 -8.11 19.37 -4.36
N GLU A 347 -8.82 19.49 -5.48
CA GLU A 347 -10.22 19.87 -5.49
C GLU A 347 -11.10 18.86 -4.74
N GLU A 348 -11.99 19.39 -3.91
CA GLU A 348 -13.02 18.61 -3.23
C GLU A 348 -14.40 19.20 -3.54
N PRO A 349 -15.48 18.39 -3.51
CA PRO A 349 -16.84 18.87 -3.75
C PRO A 349 -17.17 20.10 -2.90
N GLY A 350 -17.53 21.22 -3.56
CA GLY A 350 -17.85 22.49 -2.92
C GLY A 350 -16.64 23.33 -2.47
N GLN A 351 -15.41 22.85 -2.67
CA GLN A 351 -14.16 23.55 -2.36
C GLN A 351 -13.39 23.89 -3.65
N THR A 352 -13.83 24.95 -4.33
CA THR A 352 -13.27 25.33 -5.64
C THR A 352 -12.02 26.22 -5.56
N ALA A 353 -11.54 26.54 -4.36
CA ALA A 353 -10.26 27.20 -4.13
C ALA A 353 -9.68 26.83 -2.75
N GLN A 354 -8.35 26.87 -2.63
CA GLN A 354 -7.58 26.57 -1.42
C GLN A 354 -6.42 27.56 -1.25
N GLU A 355 -6.02 27.81 0.01
CA GLU A 355 -4.85 28.61 0.35
C GLU A 355 -3.72 27.71 0.84
N VAL A 356 -2.53 27.86 0.25
CA VAL A 356 -1.33 27.11 0.63
C VAL A 356 -0.30 28.07 1.20
N ASN A 357 0.17 27.79 2.42
CA ASN A 357 1.07 28.69 3.15
C ASN A 357 2.54 28.23 3.04
N PHE A 358 3.46 29.09 2.60
CA PHE A 358 4.92 28.87 2.52
C PHE A 358 5.70 29.85 3.44
N GLY A 359 5.07 30.31 4.52
CA GLY A 359 5.66 31.25 5.46
C GLY A 359 5.61 32.69 4.94
N GLN A 360 6.65 33.11 4.22
CA GLN A 360 6.72 34.46 3.65
C GLN A 360 5.79 34.65 2.45
N TRP A 361 5.43 33.55 1.79
CA TRP A 361 4.51 33.50 0.67
C TRP A 361 3.27 32.68 1.01
N GLN A 362 2.16 33.02 0.37
CA GLN A 362 0.94 32.22 0.29
C GLN A 362 0.60 32.03 -1.19
N ALA A 363 -0.11 30.95 -1.50
CA ALA A 363 -0.57 30.64 -2.84
C ALA A 363 -2.06 30.31 -2.80
N THR A 364 -2.87 31.15 -3.47
CA THR A 364 -4.26 30.84 -3.78
C THR A 364 -4.27 29.86 -4.95
N VAL A 365 -4.79 28.66 -4.73
CA VAL A 365 -5.05 27.66 -5.77
C VAL A 365 -6.54 27.65 -6.08
N ALA A 366 -6.93 27.94 -7.32
CA ALA A 366 -8.33 27.92 -7.76
C ALA A 366 -8.55 26.87 -8.85
N PHE A 367 -9.68 26.15 -8.78
CA PHE A 367 -9.95 24.97 -9.60
C PHE A 367 -10.97 25.21 -10.70
N GLY A 368 -10.78 24.51 -11.82
CA GLY A 368 -11.61 24.56 -13.02
C GLY A 368 -11.25 25.73 -13.94
N PHE A 369 -11.27 25.46 -15.25
CA PHE A 369 -11.07 26.47 -16.30
C PHE A 369 -12.23 26.47 -17.32
N PRO A 370 -12.54 27.61 -17.95
CA PRO A 370 -11.96 28.95 -17.71
C PRO A 370 -12.46 29.60 -16.40
N GLN A 371 -11.68 30.53 -15.83
CA GLN A 371 -12.02 31.30 -14.62
C GLN A 371 -12.37 32.76 -14.99
N PRO A 372 -13.62 33.06 -15.38
CA PRO A 372 -14.01 34.40 -15.80
C PRO A 372 -14.05 35.38 -14.61
N ASP A 373 -13.64 36.62 -14.88
CA ASP A 373 -13.69 37.72 -13.91
C ASP A 373 -15.08 37.92 -13.29
N GLY A 374 -15.08 38.31 -12.00
CA GLY A 374 -16.30 38.57 -11.24
C GLY A 374 -17.07 37.31 -10.80
N ARG A 375 -16.49 36.12 -10.97
CA ARG A 375 -17.07 34.85 -10.50
C ARG A 375 -16.10 34.13 -9.58
N ARG A 376 -16.65 33.29 -8.70
CA ARG A 376 -15.84 32.30 -7.99
C ARG A 376 -15.33 31.26 -8.98
N ALA A 377 -14.19 30.64 -8.66
CA ALA A 377 -13.68 29.50 -9.41
C ALA A 377 -14.79 28.46 -9.59
N PRO A 378 -15.03 27.99 -10.83
CA PRO A 378 -16.18 27.14 -11.14
C PRO A 378 -16.03 25.72 -10.58
N GLY A 379 -14.80 25.29 -10.29
CA GLY A 379 -14.48 23.89 -10.05
C GLY A 379 -14.55 23.06 -11.33
N THR A 380 -14.21 21.78 -11.20
CA THR A 380 -14.39 20.77 -12.24
C THR A 380 -15.65 19.93 -11.97
N LYS A 381 -16.19 19.30 -13.01
CA LYS A 381 -17.45 18.54 -12.93
C LYS A 381 -17.41 17.36 -11.94
N ASP A 382 -16.22 16.84 -11.68
CA ASP A 382 -15.91 15.60 -10.97
C ASP A 382 -14.81 15.81 -9.91
N ALA A 383 -14.50 17.06 -9.56
CA ALA A 383 -13.49 17.43 -8.56
C ALA A 383 -12.12 16.78 -8.79
N HIS A 384 -11.66 16.73 -10.05
CA HIS A 384 -10.41 16.06 -10.42
C HIS A 384 -9.18 16.98 -10.43
N ALA A 385 -9.37 18.29 -10.29
CA ALA A 385 -8.28 19.25 -10.38
C ALA A 385 -7.33 19.15 -9.18
N ALA A 386 -6.05 19.41 -9.43
CA ALA A 386 -5.03 19.38 -8.39
C ALA A 386 -3.84 20.25 -8.77
N ALA A 387 -3.11 20.73 -7.77
CA ALA A 387 -1.84 21.43 -7.92
C ALA A 387 -0.83 20.86 -6.94
N LEU A 388 0.43 20.91 -7.35
CA LEU A 388 1.61 20.59 -6.55
C LEU A 388 2.57 21.76 -6.66
N ILE A 389 3.02 22.26 -5.51
CA ILE A 389 3.87 23.44 -5.40
C ILE A 389 5.02 23.10 -4.46
N ALA A 390 6.26 23.23 -4.92
CA ALA A 390 7.45 22.99 -4.11
C ALA A 390 8.30 24.26 -3.99
N GLN A 391 8.73 24.59 -2.77
CA GLN A 391 9.58 25.76 -2.52
C GLN A 391 11.06 25.41 -2.78
N LEU A 392 11.65 25.96 -3.85
CA LEU A 392 13.05 25.73 -4.23
C LEU A 392 14.01 26.66 -3.48
N GLY A 393 13.57 27.92 -3.29
CA GLY A 393 14.29 28.97 -2.57
C GLY A 393 13.32 29.89 -1.83
N PRO A 394 13.79 30.98 -1.19
CA PRO A 394 12.92 31.90 -0.45
C PRO A 394 11.75 32.46 -1.29
N ASP A 395 12.04 32.78 -2.55
CA ASP A 395 11.11 33.41 -3.50
C ASP A 395 10.99 32.61 -4.82
N GLU A 396 11.36 31.33 -4.80
CA GLU A 396 11.42 30.47 -6.00
C GLU A 396 10.61 29.17 -5.77
N PHE A 397 9.73 28.86 -6.72
CA PHE A 397 8.79 27.74 -6.61
C PHE A 397 8.72 26.93 -7.90
N LEU A 398 8.71 25.61 -7.77
CA LEU A 398 8.27 24.68 -8.81
C LEU A 398 6.76 24.50 -8.70
N VAL A 399 6.03 24.69 -9.80
CA VAL A 399 4.56 24.58 -9.83
C VAL A 399 4.13 23.65 -10.96
N THR A 400 3.25 22.72 -10.64
CA THR A 400 2.56 21.89 -11.64
C THR A 400 1.13 21.59 -11.21
N GLY A 401 0.29 21.10 -12.11
CA GLY A 401 -1.08 20.73 -11.79
C GLY A 401 -1.94 20.35 -12.98
N VAL A 402 -3.20 20.08 -12.68
CA VAL A 402 -4.26 19.74 -13.63
C VAL A 402 -5.46 20.63 -13.28
N ASP A 403 -5.99 21.34 -14.28
CA ASP A 403 -7.17 22.20 -14.16
C ASP A 403 -7.17 23.15 -12.93
N ALA A 404 -5.99 23.64 -12.56
CA ALA A 404 -5.78 24.56 -11.45
C ALA A 404 -5.01 25.82 -11.89
N SER A 405 -5.36 26.96 -11.29
CA SER A 405 -4.57 28.19 -11.34
C SER A 405 -3.88 28.42 -9.99
N VAL A 406 -2.68 28.98 -9.99
CA VAL A 406 -1.92 29.29 -8.78
C VAL A 406 -1.55 30.77 -8.80
N SER A 407 -1.91 31.50 -7.75
CA SER A 407 -1.60 32.92 -7.58
C SER A 407 -0.84 33.15 -6.27
N PHE A 408 0.43 33.56 -6.37
CA PHE A 408 1.26 33.87 -5.20
C PHE A 408 0.98 35.26 -4.64
N HIS A 409 0.96 35.37 -3.31
CA HIS A 409 0.77 36.62 -2.60
C HIS A 409 1.45 36.61 -1.23
N LEU A 410 1.61 37.80 -0.65
CA LEU A 410 2.12 37.94 0.71
C LEU A 410 1.00 37.69 1.73
N PRO A 411 1.33 37.21 2.95
CA PRO A 411 0.38 37.11 4.04
C PRO A 411 -0.38 38.42 4.26
N GLU A 412 -1.70 38.31 4.46
CA GLU A 412 -2.60 39.45 4.69
C GLU A 412 -2.68 40.46 3.53
N LYS A 413 -2.15 40.10 2.35
CA LYS A 413 -2.28 40.89 1.11
C LYS A 413 -3.07 40.08 0.09
N LEU A 414 -3.84 40.78 -0.74
CA LEU A 414 -4.47 40.17 -1.91
C LEU A 414 -3.38 39.81 -2.94
N PRO A 415 -3.66 38.87 -3.85
CA PRO A 415 -2.83 38.63 -5.02
C PRO A 415 -2.41 39.92 -5.72
N TRP A 416 -1.15 39.96 -6.18
CA TRP A 416 -0.53 41.07 -6.90
C TRP A 416 -0.26 42.35 -6.08
N ILE A 417 -0.67 42.40 -4.81
CA ILE A 417 -0.40 43.56 -3.95
C ILE A 417 0.98 43.43 -3.31
N ARG A 418 1.90 44.28 -3.78
CA ARG A 418 3.31 44.30 -3.34
C ARG A 418 4.07 42.99 -3.60
N SER A 419 3.62 42.24 -4.60
CA SER A 419 4.30 41.08 -5.16
C SER A 419 4.37 41.23 -6.68
N GLU A 420 5.43 40.72 -7.29
CA GLU A 420 5.65 40.72 -8.73
C GLU A 420 6.26 39.39 -9.13
N ILE A 421 5.80 38.80 -10.23
CA ILE A 421 6.46 37.65 -10.84
C ILE A 421 7.65 38.20 -11.65
N ILE A 422 8.86 37.97 -11.14
CA ILE A 422 10.08 38.42 -11.81
C ILE A 422 10.36 37.60 -13.08
N THR A 423 10.20 36.28 -12.97
CA THR A 423 10.32 35.33 -14.08
C THR A 423 9.30 34.20 -13.91
N ALA A 424 8.81 33.68 -15.03
CA ALA A 424 8.02 32.45 -15.07
C ALA A 424 8.49 31.64 -16.29
N GLU A 425 9.07 30.48 -16.03
CA GLU A 425 9.63 29.59 -17.04
C GLU A 425 8.81 28.30 -17.10
N GLN A 426 8.43 27.89 -18.30
CA GLN A 426 7.90 26.55 -18.54
C GLN A 426 9.04 25.67 -19.00
N GLY A 427 9.22 24.51 -18.35
CA GLY A 427 10.33 23.62 -18.64
C GLY A 427 10.09 22.20 -18.15
N SER A 428 11.11 21.37 -18.24
CA SER A 428 11.12 20.01 -17.71
C SER A 428 12.49 19.64 -17.15
N TYR A 429 12.52 18.69 -16.22
CA TYR A 429 13.77 18.13 -15.73
C TYR A 429 14.27 17.05 -16.70
N GLU A 430 15.52 17.17 -17.12
CA GLU A 430 16.25 16.18 -17.89
C GLU A 430 17.50 15.77 -17.11
N ASN A 431 17.55 14.52 -16.63
CA ASN A 431 18.65 14.00 -15.82
C ASN A 431 18.98 14.87 -14.58
N GLY A 432 17.95 15.45 -13.95
CA GLY A 432 18.09 16.32 -12.77
C GLY A 432 18.46 17.77 -13.08
N GLU A 433 18.53 18.16 -14.35
CA GLU A 433 18.75 19.55 -14.76
C GLU A 433 17.47 20.15 -15.34
N TRP A 434 17.11 21.36 -14.88
CA TRP A 434 16.00 22.12 -15.45
C TRP A 434 16.32 22.60 -16.88
N LYS A 435 15.40 22.35 -17.82
CA LYS A 435 15.47 22.79 -19.22
C LYS A 435 14.21 23.58 -19.57
N VAL A 436 14.39 24.79 -20.10
CA VAL A 436 13.33 25.70 -20.58
C VAL A 436 13.01 25.44 -22.04
#